data_AF-A0AAV8FHH5-F1
#
_entry.id   AF-A0AAV8FHH5-F1
#
_cell.length_a   1.000
_cell.length_b   1.000
_cell.length_c   1.000
_cell.angle_alpha   90.00
_cell.angle_beta   90.00
_cell.angle_gamma   90.00
#
_symmetry.space_group_name_H-M   'P 1'
#
loop_
_entity.id
_entity.type
_entity.pdbx_description
1 polymer ?
#
loop_
_entity_poly.entity_id
_entity_poly.type
_entity_poly.pdbx_seq_one_letter_code
_entity_poly.pdbx_strand_id
1 'polypeptide(L)'
;MMIDENDTKLIGVSRGFKAPKPYNLYLYSRLSSNSPTAATSNKKNFQWNCNFPKFLKFLSDPNGPQALPNQQPVDYPSFKLVLVGDGGTGKTTFVKRHLTGEFERRYEPTIGVEVHPLDFHTNCGKIRFNCWDTAGQERFGGLRDGYYVNGQCAIIMFDVTARLTYKNVPTWHKDVFRVCQNIPIVLCGNKVDVKSRQVKAKMVTFHRKKNLQYYEISAKSNYNFEKPFLYLAKKLAGDMNIYFVESPALAPPEVSIDLEAQKLLEAEMAAAAAQPLPDDDEKFM
;
A
#
# COMPACT_ATOMS: atom_id res chain seq x y z
N MET A 1 44.58 -49.79 -9.40
CA MET A 1 45.65 -49.19 -10.23
C MET A 1 45.21 -47.77 -10.54
N MET A 2 45.76 -46.83 -9.77
CA MET A 2 46.70 -45.78 -10.22
C MET A 2 45.91 -44.63 -10.86
N ILE A 3 45.54 -43.58 -10.12
CA ILE A 3 46.40 -42.49 -9.61
C ILE A 3 47.45 -42.13 -10.65
N ASP A 4 47.22 -41.00 -11.32
CA ASP A 4 48.24 -40.30 -12.08
C ASP A 4 48.41 -38.92 -11.43
N GLU A 5 49.63 -38.67 -10.96
CA GLU A 5 50.12 -37.45 -10.34
C GLU A 5 51.09 -36.76 -11.30
N ASN A 6 51.09 -35.43 -11.24
CA ASN A 6 52.06 -34.48 -11.81
C ASN A 6 51.81 -34.06 -13.28
N ASP A 7 51.37 -32.82 -13.48
CA ASP A 7 52.37 -31.77 -13.71
C ASP A 7 51.88 -30.34 -13.43
N THR A 8 52.86 -29.54 -13.09
CA THR A 8 52.86 -28.21 -12.49
C THR A 8 52.82 -27.12 -13.56
N LYS A 9 52.00 -26.06 -13.40
CA LYS A 9 52.48 -24.65 -13.50
C LYS A 9 51.40 -23.59 -13.25
N LEU A 10 51.83 -22.64 -12.41
CA LEU A 10 51.20 -21.41 -11.98
C LEU A 10 51.13 -20.37 -13.10
N ILE A 11 49.98 -19.70 -13.23
CA ILE A 11 49.94 -18.28 -13.65
C ILE A 11 48.74 -17.62 -12.97
N GLY A 12 49.03 -16.69 -12.06
CA GLY A 12 48.05 -15.96 -11.29
C GLY A 12 47.47 -14.76 -12.04
N VAL A 13 46.21 -14.44 -11.74
CA VAL A 13 45.70 -13.06 -11.86
C VAL A 13 44.83 -12.79 -10.63
N SER A 14 45.38 -11.98 -9.73
CA SER A 14 44.72 -11.39 -8.58
C SER A 14 43.77 -10.27 -9.01
N ARG A 15 42.49 -10.35 -8.64
CA ARG A 15 41.65 -9.15 -8.45
C ARG A 15 40.91 -9.29 -7.12
N GLY A 16 41.37 -8.49 -6.16
CA GLY A 16 40.87 -8.47 -4.80
C GLY A 16 39.50 -7.80 -4.69
N PHE A 17 38.59 -8.46 -3.98
CA PHE A 17 37.41 -7.83 -3.39
C PHE A 17 37.75 -7.44 -1.95
N LYS A 18 37.79 -6.12 -1.70
CA LYS A 18 37.88 -5.54 -0.35
C LYS A 18 36.52 -5.66 0.33
N ALA A 19 36.48 -6.31 1.49
CA ALA A 19 35.38 -6.19 2.44
C ALA A 19 35.35 -4.76 3.03
N PRO A 20 34.18 -4.12 3.19
CA PRO A 20 34.09 -2.86 3.91
C PRO A 20 34.23 -3.10 5.43
N LYS A 21 35.17 -2.35 6.03
CA LYS A 21 35.46 -2.29 7.47
C LYS A 21 34.33 -1.58 8.24
N PRO A 22 34.19 -1.85 9.56
CA PRO A 22 33.15 -1.26 10.41
C PRO A 22 33.51 0.18 10.81
N TYR A 23 32.53 1.06 10.92
CA TYR A 23 32.73 2.40 11.49
C TYR A 23 32.10 2.56 12.87
N ASN A 24 32.86 3.28 13.68
CA ASN A 24 32.94 3.28 15.14
C ASN A 24 31.72 3.73 15.93
N LEU A 25 31.57 3.03 17.05
CA LEU A 25 31.00 3.45 18.32
C LEU A 25 31.79 4.66 18.88
N TYR A 26 31.13 5.76 19.20
CA TYR A 26 31.70 6.78 20.10
C TYR A 26 30.90 6.81 21.40
N LEU A 27 31.56 6.29 22.44
CA LEU A 27 31.32 6.66 23.83
C LEU A 27 31.84 8.08 24.05
N TYR A 28 31.08 8.94 24.72
CA TYR A 28 31.66 9.97 25.59
C TYR A 28 30.85 10.15 26.87
N SER A 29 31.63 10.46 27.89
CA SER A 29 31.48 10.33 29.33
C SER A 29 30.54 11.32 30.03
N ARG A 30 30.08 10.91 31.21
CA ARG A 30 29.61 11.78 32.30
C ARG A 30 30.65 12.84 32.65
N LEU A 31 30.21 14.09 32.76
CA LEU A 31 30.63 15.03 33.81
C LEU A 31 29.43 15.91 34.22
N SER A 32 29.45 16.30 35.49
CA SER A 32 28.37 16.84 36.30
C SER A 32 28.10 18.35 36.13
N SER A 33 26.92 18.74 36.63
CA SER A 33 26.61 20.04 37.28
C SER A 33 26.83 21.34 36.49
N ASN A 34 25.74 21.93 36.00
CA ASN A 34 25.23 23.26 36.40
C ASN A 34 24.22 23.79 35.36
N SER A 35 23.03 24.16 35.83
CA SER A 35 22.16 25.15 35.18
C SER A 35 22.61 26.57 35.57
N PRO A 36 22.03 27.67 35.06
CA PRO A 36 21.22 27.90 33.84
C PRO A 36 21.79 29.05 32.96
N THR A 37 21.42 29.14 31.68
CA THR A 37 21.04 30.42 31.02
C THR A 37 20.51 30.19 29.60
N ALA A 38 19.50 30.97 29.26
CA ALA A 38 18.79 30.98 27.99
C ALA A 38 19.71 31.28 26.79
N ALA A 39 19.57 30.48 25.74
CA ALA A 39 20.02 30.84 24.39
C ALA A 39 19.03 30.27 23.37
N THR A 40 18.25 31.18 22.81
CA THR A 40 17.36 31.00 21.67
C THR A 40 18.19 30.62 20.44
N SER A 41 17.89 29.49 19.78
CA SER A 41 18.36 29.26 18.40
C SER A 41 17.39 28.37 17.60
N ASN A 42 16.66 29.03 16.69
CA ASN A 42 16.15 28.59 15.40
C ASN A 42 15.68 27.13 15.25
N LYS A 43 14.44 26.87 15.66
CA LYS A 43 13.59 25.90 14.97
C LYS A 43 13.20 26.52 13.63
N LYS A 44 13.67 25.95 12.51
CA LYS A 44 13.10 26.25 11.20
C LYS A 44 11.64 25.79 11.22
N ASN A 45 10.73 26.75 11.38
CA ASN A 45 9.29 26.56 11.22
C ASN A 45 9.03 26.10 9.78
N PHE A 46 8.80 24.80 9.58
CA PHE A 46 8.07 24.32 8.41
C PHE A 46 6.60 24.70 8.64
N GLN A 47 6.22 25.87 8.14
CA GLN A 47 4.87 26.38 8.27
C GLN A 47 4.00 25.69 7.20
N TRP A 48 3.23 24.70 7.66
CA TRP A 48 2.24 23.97 6.86
C TRP A 48 1.15 24.95 6.39
N ASN A 49 1.07 25.22 5.09
CA ASN A 49 0.24 26.30 4.54
C ASN A 49 -1.03 25.80 3.82
N CYS A 50 -1.52 24.62 4.18
CA CYS A 50 -2.84 24.12 3.76
C CYS A 50 -3.77 24.15 4.99
N ASN A 51 -5.06 24.44 4.78
CA ASN A 51 -6.07 24.79 5.80
C ASN A 51 -6.21 23.73 6.94
N PHE A 52 -5.26 23.78 7.88
CA PHE A 52 -4.96 22.88 9.00
C PHE A 52 -5.95 22.84 10.20
N PRO A 53 -6.92 23.77 10.41
CA PRO A 53 -7.66 23.84 11.68
C PRO A 53 -8.53 22.63 12.02
N LYS A 54 -9.04 21.85 11.04
CA LYS A 54 -9.83 20.64 11.32
C LYS A 54 -8.96 19.42 11.68
N PHE A 55 -7.71 19.40 11.23
CA PHE A 55 -6.78 18.28 11.36
C PHE A 55 -6.12 18.22 12.75
N LEU A 56 -5.75 19.38 13.31
CA LEU A 56 -5.23 19.47 14.69
C LEU A 56 -6.26 19.01 15.74
N LYS A 57 -7.56 19.25 15.50
CA LYS A 57 -8.63 18.85 16.42
C LYS A 57 -8.80 17.32 16.53
N PHE A 58 -8.38 16.58 15.49
CA PHE A 58 -8.41 15.11 15.46
C PHE A 58 -7.18 14.50 16.17
N LEU A 59 -6.01 15.14 16.06
CA LEU A 59 -4.78 14.73 16.75
C LEU A 59 -4.79 15.07 18.25
N SER A 60 -5.60 16.04 18.68
CA SER A 60 -5.74 16.45 20.08
C SER A 60 -6.86 15.72 20.82
N ASP A 61 -7.50 14.70 20.24
CA ASP A 61 -8.56 13.95 20.91
C ASP A 61 -7.95 12.90 21.86
N PRO A 62 -8.07 13.07 23.20
CA PRO A 62 -7.58 12.06 24.15
C PRO A 62 -8.36 10.73 24.07
N ASN A 63 -9.49 10.69 23.35
CA ASN A 63 -10.25 9.48 23.02
C ASN A 63 -10.07 9.04 21.56
N GLY A 64 -9.11 9.62 20.83
CA GLY A 64 -8.77 9.23 19.47
C GLY A 64 -8.22 7.80 19.36
N PRO A 65 -8.20 7.20 18.16
CA PRO A 65 -7.75 5.82 17.97
C PRO A 65 -6.31 5.65 18.47
N GLN A 66 -6.15 4.81 19.50
CA GLN A 66 -4.86 4.50 20.10
C GLN A 66 -3.93 3.87 19.05
N ALA A 67 -2.66 4.33 19.05
CA ALA A 67 -1.60 3.73 18.25
C ALA A 67 -1.50 2.23 18.56
N LEU A 68 -1.32 1.45 17.50
CA LEU A 68 -1.22 0.00 17.61
C LEU A 68 0.06 -0.36 18.37
N PRO A 69 0.04 -1.37 19.26
CA PRO A 69 1.24 -1.77 19.98
C PRO A 69 2.34 -2.17 18.99
N ASN A 70 3.59 -1.77 19.28
CA ASN A 70 4.80 -1.95 18.45
C ASN A 70 5.01 -1.04 17.22
N GLN A 71 4.23 0.03 17.04
CA GLN A 71 4.58 1.03 16.02
C GLN A 71 5.35 2.20 16.66
N GLN A 72 6.56 2.47 16.16
CA GLN A 72 7.29 3.67 16.58
C GLN A 72 6.45 4.90 16.23
N PRO A 73 6.12 5.76 17.20
CA PRO A 73 5.42 7.00 16.91
C PRO A 73 6.29 7.83 15.97
N VAL A 74 5.70 8.27 14.86
CA VAL A 74 6.33 9.17 13.90
C VAL A 74 5.88 10.60 14.19
N ASP A 75 6.71 11.57 13.83
CA ASP A 75 6.45 13.01 13.98
C ASP A 75 5.68 13.63 12.80
N TYR A 76 5.13 12.80 11.91
CA TYR A 76 4.32 13.17 10.75
C TYR A 76 3.03 12.34 10.67
N PRO A 77 2.03 12.77 9.87
CA PRO A 77 0.74 12.08 9.78
C PRO A 77 0.86 10.60 9.43
N SER A 78 0.22 9.74 10.23
CA SER A 78 0.11 8.31 9.97
C SER A 78 -1.34 7.85 9.99
N PHE A 79 -1.73 7.03 9.02
CA PHE A 79 -3.10 6.54 8.87
C PHE A 79 -3.15 5.01 8.87
N LYS A 80 -4.09 4.42 9.60
CA LYS A 80 -4.39 2.99 9.48
C LYS A 80 -5.13 2.73 8.18
N LEU A 81 -4.53 1.93 7.29
CA LEU A 81 -5.11 1.46 6.04
C LEU A 81 -5.42 -0.03 6.16
N VAL A 82 -6.68 -0.41 5.99
CA VAL A 82 -7.09 -1.83 5.97
C VAL A 82 -7.07 -2.33 4.53
N LEU A 83 -6.32 -3.40 4.26
CA LEU A 83 -6.24 -4.01 2.93
C LEU A 83 -6.93 -5.38 2.96
N VAL A 84 -8.07 -5.49 2.27
CA VAL A 84 -8.93 -6.68 2.25
C VAL A 84 -9.19 -7.19 0.84
N GLY A 85 -9.66 -8.43 0.74
CA GLY A 85 -9.96 -9.10 -0.52
C GLY A 85 -9.60 -10.58 -0.48
N ASP A 86 -10.12 -11.35 -1.43
CA ASP A 86 -9.89 -12.79 -1.50
C ASP A 86 -8.39 -13.16 -1.51
N GLY A 87 -8.09 -14.39 -1.07
CA GLY A 87 -6.76 -14.98 -1.17
C GLY A 87 -6.29 -15.02 -2.62
N GLY A 88 -4.99 -14.78 -2.85
CA GLY A 88 -4.40 -14.81 -4.19
C GLY A 88 -4.70 -13.60 -5.08
N THR A 89 -5.44 -12.59 -4.61
CA THR A 89 -5.72 -11.34 -5.36
C THR A 89 -4.47 -10.46 -5.54
N GLY A 90 -3.45 -10.64 -4.70
CA GLY A 90 -2.17 -9.93 -4.77
C GLY A 90 -1.96 -8.82 -3.74
N LYS A 91 -2.71 -8.83 -2.63
CA LYS A 91 -2.60 -7.86 -1.52
C LYS A 91 -1.18 -7.74 -0.95
N THR A 92 -0.62 -8.87 -0.50
CA THR A 92 0.75 -8.94 0.04
C THR A 92 1.79 -8.50 -0.99
N THR A 93 1.67 -8.95 -2.24
CA THR A 93 2.56 -8.52 -3.33
C THR A 93 2.49 -7.01 -3.56
N PHE A 94 1.28 -6.43 -3.54
CA PHE A 94 1.07 -5.00 -3.70
C PHE A 94 1.72 -4.19 -2.58
N VAL A 95 1.63 -4.65 -1.33
CA VAL A 95 2.24 -3.99 -0.17
C VAL A 95 3.75 -4.15 -0.14
N LYS A 96 4.25 -5.39 -0.24
CA LYS A 96 5.69 -5.67 -0.23
C LYS A 96 6.41 -4.93 -1.34
N ARG A 97 5.81 -4.81 -2.53
CA ARG A 97 6.41 -4.08 -3.63
C ARG A 97 6.48 -2.56 -3.41
N HIS A 98 5.58 -1.97 -2.63
CA HIS A 98 5.76 -0.58 -2.17
C HIS A 98 6.89 -0.45 -1.14
N LEU A 99 7.12 -1.49 -0.33
CA LEU A 99 8.09 -1.46 0.76
C LEU A 99 9.53 -1.73 0.28
N THR A 100 9.73 -2.77 -0.53
CA THR A 100 11.05 -3.25 -0.95
C THR A 100 11.37 -2.91 -2.41
N GLY A 101 10.37 -2.51 -3.18
CA GLY A 101 10.48 -2.36 -4.63
C GLY A 101 10.47 -3.69 -5.40
N GLU A 102 10.63 -4.83 -4.72
CA GLU A 102 10.78 -6.15 -5.35
C GLU A 102 9.44 -6.84 -5.61
N PHE A 103 9.40 -7.66 -6.67
CA PHE A 103 8.24 -8.48 -6.99
C PHE A 103 8.44 -9.92 -6.51
N GLU A 104 7.60 -10.34 -5.58
CA GLU A 104 7.60 -11.71 -5.09
C GLU A 104 6.73 -12.62 -5.96
N ARG A 105 7.36 -13.57 -6.66
CA ARG A 105 6.66 -14.51 -7.56
C ARG A 105 5.95 -15.64 -6.82
N ARG A 106 6.44 -16.00 -5.64
CA ARG A 106 5.91 -17.12 -4.86
C ARG A 106 4.66 -16.65 -4.10
N TYR A 107 3.57 -17.38 -4.25
CA TYR A 107 2.40 -17.15 -3.41
C TYR A 107 2.59 -17.86 -2.07
N GLU A 108 2.77 -17.07 -1.02
CA GLU A 108 2.73 -17.53 0.36
C GLU A 108 1.47 -16.93 1.01
N PRO A 109 0.49 -17.74 1.44
CA PRO A 109 -0.72 -17.23 2.08
C PRO A 109 -0.37 -16.48 3.37
N THR A 110 -0.90 -15.27 3.53
CA THR A 110 -0.81 -14.54 4.80
C THR A 110 -1.56 -15.29 5.89
N ILE A 111 -0.92 -15.47 7.04
CA ILE A 111 -1.54 -16.04 8.24
C ILE A 111 -1.92 -14.89 9.16
N GLY A 112 -3.21 -14.60 9.28
CA GLY A 112 -3.70 -13.51 10.14
C GLY A 112 -3.55 -12.14 9.48
N VAL A 113 -2.75 -11.25 10.10
CA VAL A 113 -2.52 -9.89 9.61
C VAL A 113 -1.04 -9.53 9.73
N GLU A 114 -0.51 -8.88 8.71
CA GLU A 114 0.80 -8.24 8.74
C GLU A 114 0.63 -6.73 8.61
N VAL A 115 1.40 -5.96 9.39
CA VAL A 115 1.34 -4.50 9.37
C VAL A 115 2.61 -3.93 8.77
N HIS A 116 2.45 -3.25 7.64
CA HIS A 116 3.55 -2.69 6.85
C HIS A 116 3.47 -1.15 6.85
N PRO A 117 4.45 -0.43 7.41
CA PRO A 117 4.50 1.02 7.32
C PRO A 117 4.97 1.45 5.92
N LEU A 118 4.11 2.14 5.18
CA LEU A 118 4.41 2.69 3.85
C LEU A 118 4.48 4.21 3.91
N ASP A 119 5.64 4.76 3.61
CA ASP A 119 5.90 6.19 3.63
C ASP A 119 5.79 6.80 2.23
N PHE A 120 5.13 7.95 2.12
CA PHE A 120 5.00 8.71 0.87
C PHE A 120 5.37 10.18 1.12
N HIS A 121 6.13 10.77 0.19
CA HIS A 121 6.41 12.19 0.20
C HIS A 121 5.42 12.93 -0.68
N THR A 122 4.68 13.87 -0.10
CA THR A 122 3.75 14.75 -0.79
C THR A 122 4.31 16.16 -0.92
N ASN A 123 3.69 17.00 -1.75
CA ASN A 123 3.97 18.43 -1.81
C ASN A 123 3.67 19.18 -0.50
N CYS A 124 2.94 18.57 0.43
CA CYS A 124 2.66 19.12 1.75
C CYS A 124 3.62 18.57 2.82
N GLY A 125 4.37 17.50 2.54
CA GLY A 125 5.22 16.82 3.52
C GLY A 125 5.03 15.30 3.49
N LYS A 126 5.67 14.61 4.45
CA LYS A 126 5.65 13.16 4.55
C LYS A 126 4.35 12.65 5.17
N ILE A 127 3.82 11.55 4.67
CA ILE A 127 2.69 10.81 5.26
C ILE A 127 3.02 9.32 5.34
N ARG A 128 2.41 8.61 6.30
CA ARG A 128 2.52 7.15 6.46
C ARG A 128 1.17 6.48 6.35
N PHE A 129 1.10 5.39 5.60
CA PHE A 129 0.03 4.41 5.72
C PHE A 129 0.55 3.20 6.47
N ASN A 130 -0.02 2.93 7.64
CA ASN A 130 0.16 1.64 8.32
C ASN A 130 -0.79 0.65 7.64
N CYS A 131 -0.28 -0.10 6.66
CA CYS A 131 -1.07 -1.02 5.86
C CYS A 131 -1.25 -2.34 6.60
N TRP A 132 -2.49 -2.64 6.97
CA TRP A 132 -2.91 -3.90 7.57
C TRP A 132 -3.25 -4.88 6.44
N ASP A 133 -2.24 -5.62 5.98
CA ASP A 133 -2.41 -6.69 5.00
C ASP A 133 -3.08 -7.89 5.68
N THR A 134 -4.37 -8.07 5.42
CA THR A 134 -5.12 -9.19 6.00
C THR A 134 -4.96 -10.43 5.13
N ALA A 135 -5.02 -11.58 5.76
CA ALA A 135 -5.33 -12.82 5.06
C ALA A 135 -6.61 -12.64 4.20
N GLY A 136 -6.69 -13.39 3.10
CA GLY A 136 -7.88 -13.41 2.24
C GLY A 136 -8.58 -14.77 2.21
N GLN A 137 -8.18 -15.70 3.09
CA GLN A 137 -8.63 -17.10 3.09
C GLN A 137 -9.44 -17.48 4.34
N GLU A 138 -9.54 -16.58 5.31
CA GLU A 138 -10.09 -16.85 6.63
C GLU A 138 -11.61 -16.97 6.59
N ARG A 139 -12.10 -18.22 6.52
CA ARG A 139 -13.52 -18.54 6.36
C ARG A 139 -14.39 -18.20 7.58
N PHE A 140 -13.79 -17.77 8.69
CA PHE A 140 -14.46 -17.57 9.97
C PHE A 140 -14.44 -16.09 10.36
N GLY A 141 -15.60 -15.43 10.21
CA GLY A 141 -15.78 -13.97 10.29
C GLY A 141 -15.54 -13.31 11.66
N GLY A 142 -15.27 -14.07 12.74
CA GLY A 142 -15.14 -13.50 14.09
C GLY A 142 -13.80 -12.82 14.41
N LEU A 143 -12.69 -13.36 13.91
CA LEU A 143 -11.34 -12.79 14.16
C LEU A 143 -11.04 -11.57 13.25
N ARG A 144 -11.82 -11.39 12.18
CA ARG A 144 -11.63 -10.33 11.18
C ARG A 144 -11.96 -8.93 11.70
N ASP A 145 -13.00 -8.81 12.52
CA ASP A 145 -13.51 -7.49 12.94
C ASP A 145 -12.47 -6.72 13.77
N GLY A 146 -11.68 -7.42 14.59
CA GLY A 146 -10.59 -6.83 15.36
C GLY A 146 -9.51 -6.17 14.49
N TYR A 147 -9.27 -6.67 13.27
CA TYR A 147 -8.31 -6.07 12.35
C TYR A 147 -8.82 -4.75 11.77
N TYR A 148 -10.14 -4.59 11.66
CA TYR A 148 -10.74 -3.39 11.07
C TYR A 148 -10.85 -2.24 12.05
N VAL A 149 -10.99 -2.51 13.36
CA VAL A 149 -11.15 -1.48 14.41
C VAL A 149 -10.18 -0.32 14.21
N ASN A 150 -10.68 0.91 14.28
CA ASN A 150 -9.91 2.14 14.08
C ASN A 150 -9.29 2.32 12.67
N GLY A 151 -9.72 1.55 11.68
CA GLY A 151 -9.35 1.80 10.28
C GLY A 151 -9.78 3.19 9.84
N GLN A 152 -8.87 3.95 9.24
CA GLN A 152 -9.14 5.32 8.76
C GLN A 152 -9.38 5.36 7.25
N CYS A 153 -8.91 4.35 6.53
CA CYS A 153 -9.15 4.15 5.11
C CYS A 153 -9.03 2.66 4.76
N ALA A 154 -9.55 2.27 3.59
CA ALA A 154 -9.44 0.89 3.14
C ALA A 154 -9.19 0.75 1.63
N ILE A 155 -8.54 -0.35 1.28
CA ILE A 155 -8.44 -0.85 -0.10
C ILE A 155 -9.10 -2.23 -0.14
N ILE A 156 -10.06 -2.39 -1.05
CA ILE A 156 -10.67 -3.69 -1.37
C ILE A 156 -10.08 -4.14 -2.70
N MET A 157 -9.41 -5.29 -2.70
CA MET A 157 -8.74 -5.81 -3.90
C MET A 157 -9.44 -7.06 -4.44
N PHE A 158 -9.60 -7.11 -5.76
CA PHE A 158 -9.99 -8.31 -6.49
C PHE A 158 -9.03 -8.58 -7.66
N ASP A 159 -9.11 -9.76 -8.24
CA ASP A 159 -8.30 -10.20 -9.38
C ASP A 159 -9.15 -10.18 -10.65
N VAL A 160 -8.73 -9.41 -11.67
CA VAL A 160 -9.48 -9.30 -12.93
C VAL A 160 -9.52 -10.62 -13.72
N THR A 161 -8.66 -11.57 -13.40
CA THR A 161 -8.58 -12.90 -14.00
C THR A 161 -9.44 -13.93 -13.28
N ALA A 162 -10.06 -13.59 -12.14
CA ALA A 162 -10.85 -14.53 -11.33
C ALA A 162 -12.20 -13.92 -10.90
N ARG A 163 -13.27 -14.26 -11.61
CA ARG A 163 -14.63 -13.69 -11.40
C ARG A 163 -15.15 -13.82 -9.97
N LEU A 164 -14.82 -14.92 -9.30
CA LEU A 164 -15.27 -15.17 -7.93
C LEU A 164 -14.77 -14.08 -6.96
N THR A 165 -13.54 -13.59 -7.16
CA THR A 165 -12.97 -12.55 -6.29
C THR A 165 -13.73 -11.23 -6.38
N TYR A 166 -14.24 -10.88 -7.56
CA TYR A 166 -15.12 -9.73 -7.73
C TYR A 166 -16.51 -9.97 -7.15
N LYS A 167 -17.07 -11.18 -7.30
CA LYS A 167 -18.36 -11.56 -6.70
C LYS A 167 -18.35 -11.42 -5.17
N ASN A 168 -17.19 -11.58 -4.54
CA ASN A 168 -17.02 -11.47 -3.09
C ASN A 168 -16.77 -10.03 -2.59
N VAL A 169 -16.52 -9.05 -3.47
CA VAL A 169 -16.30 -7.64 -3.10
C VAL A 169 -17.42 -7.06 -2.22
N PRO A 170 -18.72 -7.30 -2.48
CA PRO A 170 -19.80 -6.81 -1.63
C PRO A 170 -19.72 -7.31 -0.18
N THR A 171 -19.27 -8.55 0.02
CA THR A 171 -19.07 -9.15 1.34
C THR A 171 -17.94 -8.45 2.08
N TRP A 172 -16.78 -8.28 1.44
CA TRP A 172 -15.64 -7.55 2.00
C TRP A 172 -16.00 -6.10 2.36
N HIS A 173 -16.72 -5.42 1.48
CA HIS A 173 -17.21 -4.07 1.76
C HIS A 173 -18.15 -4.05 2.96
N LYS A 174 -19.10 -5.00 3.06
CA LYS A 174 -20.03 -5.09 4.19
C LYS A 174 -19.30 -5.28 5.50
N ASP A 175 -18.26 -6.12 5.52
CA ASP A 175 -17.45 -6.38 6.71
C ASP A 175 -16.65 -5.16 7.15
N VAL A 176 -15.98 -4.47 6.22
CA VAL A 176 -15.26 -3.22 6.52
C VAL A 176 -16.24 -2.15 6.99
N PHE A 177 -17.36 -1.95 6.29
CA PHE A 177 -18.35 -0.93 6.61
C PHE A 177 -19.05 -1.16 7.96
N ARG A 178 -19.20 -2.43 8.39
CA ARG A 178 -19.75 -2.78 9.70
C ARG A 178 -18.91 -2.19 10.84
N VAL A 179 -17.58 -2.20 10.70
CA VAL A 179 -16.65 -1.76 11.75
C VAL A 179 -16.19 -0.32 11.55
N CYS A 180 -15.93 0.09 10.32
CA CYS A 180 -15.44 1.42 9.93
C CYS A 180 -16.49 2.15 9.09
N GLN A 181 -17.34 2.93 9.75
CA GLN A 181 -18.32 3.76 9.05
C GLN A 181 -17.66 5.02 8.48
N ASN A 182 -18.07 5.42 7.27
CA ASN A 182 -17.70 6.70 6.63
C ASN A 182 -16.19 6.92 6.37
N ILE A 183 -15.42 5.86 6.17
CA ILE A 183 -14.01 5.97 5.75
C ILE A 183 -13.88 6.00 4.22
N PRO A 184 -12.88 6.68 3.64
CA PRO A 184 -12.57 6.56 2.22
C PRO A 184 -12.12 5.14 1.87
N ILE A 185 -12.75 4.56 0.86
CA ILE A 185 -12.46 3.21 0.36
C ILE A 185 -12.14 3.27 -1.14
N VAL A 186 -11.09 2.56 -1.55
CA VAL A 186 -10.73 2.35 -2.96
C VAL A 186 -10.95 0.88 -3.33
N LEU A 187 -11.64 0.64 -4.44
CA LEU A 187 -11.74 -0.67 -5.08
C LEU A 187 -10.59 -0.81 -6.09
N CYS A 188 -9.83 -1.90 -6.00
CA CYS A 188 -8.72 -2.18 -6.91
C CYS A 188 -8.94 -3.49 -7.67
N GLY A 189 -8.91 -3.43 -9.00
CA GLY A 189 -8.85 -4.61 -9.88
C GLY A 189 -7.39 -4.88 -10.24
N ASN A 190 -6.78 -5.90 -9.64
CA ASN A 190 -5.38 -6.25 -9.83
C ASN A 190 -5.17 -7.26 -10.97
N LYS A 191 -3.91 -7.40 -11.41
CA LYS A 191 -3.42 -8.33 -12.45
C LYS A 191 -3.88 -7.99 -13.87
N VAL A 192 -4.02 -6.70 -14.17
CA VAL A 192 -4.39 -6.24 -15.52
C VAL A 192 -3.31 -6.46 -16.58
N ASP A 193 -2.11 -6.87 -16.17
CA ASP A 193 -1.06 -7.36 -17.06
C ASP A 193 -1.37 -8.73 -17.69
N VAL A 194 -2.36 -9.46 -17.15
CA VAL A 194 -2.72 -10.79 -17.66
C VAL A 194 -3.78 -10.67 -18.75
N LYS A 195 -3.46 -11.17 -19.95
CA LYS A 195 -4.35 -11.12 -21.14
C LYS A 195 -5.66 -11.87 -20.97
N SER A 196 -5.67 -12.99 -20.23
CA SER A 196 -6.85 -13.82 -20.00
C SER A 196 -7.79 -13.24 -18.93
N ARG A 197 -8.21 -12.00 -19.13
CA ARG A 197 -9.11 -11.26 -18.25
C ARG A 197 -10.51 -11.89 -18.24
N GLN A 198 -11.06 -12.15 -17.05
CA GLN A 198 -12.39 -12.74 -16.91
C GLN A 198 -13.46 -11.75 -16.42
N VAL A 199 -13.07 -10.69 -15.70
CA VAL A 199 -13.96 -9.63 -15.20
C VAL A 199 -13.89 -8.44 -16.14
N LYS A 200 -14.83 -8.30 -17.08
CA LYS A 200 -14.84 -7.19 -18.06
C LYS A 200 -15.15 -5.85 -17.38
N ALA A 201 -14.70 -4.74 -17.95
CA ALA A 201 -14.97 -3.38 -17.45
C ALA A 201 -16.45 -3.15 -17.10
N LYS A 202 -17.36 -3.54 -18.01
CA LYS A 202 -18.81 -3.45 -17.82
C LYS A 202 -19.38 -4.21 -16.61
N MET A 203 -18.68 -5.23 -16.11
CA MET A 203 -19.11 -6.00 -14.94
C MET A 203 -18.79 -5.27 -13.63
N VAL A 204 -17.84 -4.35 -13.65
CA VAL A 204 -17.32 -3.67 -12.45
C VAL A 204 -18.19 -2.46 -12.09
N THR A 205 -19.40 -2.72 -11.59
CA THR A 205 -20.39 -1.68 -11.24
C THR A 205 -20.46 -1.36 -9.74
N PHE A 206 -19.87 -2.19 -8.88
CA PHE A 206 -20.01 -2.06 -7.42
C PHE A 206 -19.54 -0.71 -6.88
N HIS A 207 -18.45 -0.18 -7.44
CA HIS A 207 -17.90 1.12 -7.06
C HIS A 207 -18.90 2.26 -7.28
N ARG A 208 -19.69 2.21 -8.35
CA ARG A 208 -20.76 3.19 -8.62
C ARG A 208 -21.90 3.06 -7.62
N LYS A 209 -22.33 1.83 -7.32
CA LYS A 209 -23.39 1.54 -6.33
C LYS A 209 -23.06 2.04 -4.92
N LYS A 210 -21.77 2.07 -4.55
CA LYS A 210 -21.29 2.48 -3.22
C LYS A 210 -20.51 3.79 -3.21
N ASN A 211 -20.45 4.51 -4.33
CA ASN A 211 -19.69 5.75 -4.50
C ASN A 211 -18.21 5.62 -4.08
N LEU A 212 -17.56 4.53 -4.51
CA LEU A 212 -16.15 4.23 -4.27
C LEU A 212 -15.31 4.63 -5.47
N GLN A 213 -14.05 4.99 -5.23
CA GLN A 213 -13.09 5.14 -6.30
C GLN A 213 -12.64 3.76 -6.79
N TYR A 214 -12.57 3.56 -8.11
CA TYR A 214 -12.05 2.35 -8.73
C TYR A 214 -10.75 2.62 -9.47
N TYR A 215 -9.77 1.73 -9.31
CA TYR A 215 -8.56 1.70 -10.12
C TYR A 215 -8.24 0.29 -10.59
N GLU A 216 -7.82 0.22 -11.84
CA GLU A 216 -7.15 -0.96 -12.40
C GLU A 216 -5.66 -0.85 -12.11
N ILE A 217 -5.09 -1.89 -11.51
CA ILE A 217 -3.68 -1.90 -11.10
C ILE A 217 -3.00 -3.18 -11.55
N SER A 218 -1.67 -3.13 -11.64
CA SER A 218 -0.87 -4.34 -11.74
C SER A 218 0.34 -4.22 -10.82
N ALA A 219 0.31 -5.01 -9.75
CA ALA A 219 1.46 -5.17 -8.87
C ALA A 219 2.66 -5.80 -9.58
N LYS A 220 2.53 -6.37 -10.79
CA LYS A 220 3.64 -6.96 -11.56
C LYS A 220 4.35 -5.95 -12.45
N SER A 221 3.62 -4.98 -12.98
CA SER A 221 4.11 -4.00 -13.95
C SER A 221 4.20 -2.57 -13.41
N ASN A 222 3.89 -2.35 -12.14
CA ASN A 222 3.75 -1.02 -11.51
C ASN A 222 2.63 -0.16 -12.11
N TYR A 223 1.70 -0.74 -12.87
CA TYR A 223 0.62 0.02 -13.48
C TYR A 223 -0.33 0.59 -12.42
N ASN A 224 -0.54 1.91 -12.44
CA ASN A 224 -1.41 2.67 -11.51
C ASN A 224 -1.12 2.42 -10.02
N PHE A 225 0.10 2.00 -9.70
CA PHE A 225 0.46 1.45 -8.40
C PHE A 225 0.24 2.43 -7.23
N GLU A 226 0.55 3.72 -7.46
CA GLU A 226 0.41 4.78 -6.46
C GLU A 226 -1.00 5.40 -6.40
N LYS A 227 -1.83 5.23 -7.44
CA LYS A 227 -3.13 5.92 -7.56
C LYS A 227 -4.07 5.66 -6.37
N PRO A 228 -4.19 4.43 -5.83
CA PRO A 228 -5.00 4.17 -4.63
C PRO A 228 -4.55 5.01 -3.42
N PHE A 229 -3.25 5.04 -3.15
CA PHE A 229 -2.69 5.79 -2.01
C PHE A 229 -2.85 7.29 -2.18
N LEU A 230 -2.63 7.81 -3.40
CA LEU A 230 -2.79 9.22 -3.69
C LEU A 230 -4.25 9.68 -3.48
N TYR A 231 -5.22 8.90 -3.96
CA TYR A 231 -6.64 9.20 -3.74
C TYR A 231 -6.99 9.21 -2.25
N LEU A 232 -6.52 8.21 -1.50
CA LEU A 232 -6.74 8.13 -0.05
C LEU A 232 -6.09 9.32 0.67
N ALA A 233 -4.87 9.69 0.32
CA ALA A 233 -4.19 10.85 0.89
C ALA A 233 -4.99 12.15 0.67
N LYS A 234 -5.48 12.38 -0.56
CA LYS A 234 -6.35 13.52 -0.87
C LYS A 234 -7.61 13.55 -0.02
N LYS A 235 -8.29 12.41 0.12
CA LYS A 235 -9.54 12.30 0.89
C LYS A 235 -9.31 12.49 2.39
N LEU A 236 -8.25 11.90 2.93
CA LEU A 236 -7.91 11.99 4.36
C LEU A 236 -7.45 13.40 4.75
N ALA A 237 -6.70 14.08 3.89
CA ALA A 237 -6.28 15.46 4.12
C ALA A 237 -7.37 16.49 3.81
N GLY A 238 -8.40 16.11 3.04
CA GLY A 238 -9.42 17.05 2.55
C GLY A 238 -8.89 18.03 1.51
N ASP A 239 -7.77 17.72 0.85
CA ASP A 239 -7.13 18.56 -0.16
C ASP A 239 -6.89 17.78 -1.45
N MET A 240 -7.55 18.22 -2.52
CA MET A 240 -7.45 17.59 -3.84
C MET A 240 -6.16 17.94 -4.60
N ASN A 241 -5.42 18.95 -4.13
CA ASN A 241 -4.17 19.42 -4.73
C ASN A 241 -2.95 18.62 -4.26
N ILE A 242 -3.12 17.64 -3.37
CA ILE A 242 -2.03 16.77 -2.95
C ILE A 242 -1.50 15.97 -4.14
N TYR A 243 -0.18 15.90 -4.28
CA TYR A 243 0.50 15.00 -5.21
C TYR A 243 1.78 14.46 -4.57
N PHE A 244 2.21 13.28 -5.01
CA PHE A 244 3.48 12.71 -4.59
C PHE A 244 4.64 13.40 -5.31
N VAL A 245 5.65 13.83 -4.55
CA VAL A 245 6.84 14.54 -5.08
C VAL A 245 7.96 13.58 -5.45
N GLU A 246 7.94 12.38 -4.91
CA GLU A 246 8.89 11.31 -5.18
C GLU A 246 8.11 10.04 -5.47
N SER A 247 8.46 9.34 -6.56
CA SER A 247 8.00 7.98 -6.76
C SER A 247 8.79 7.04 -5.84
N PRO A 248 8.15 6.01 -5.25
CA PRO A 248 8.86 4.97 -4.54
C PRO A 248 9.93 4.35 -5.43
N ALA A 249 11.06 3.95 -4.84
CA ALA A 249 12.12 3.23 -5.55
C ALA A 249 11.64 1.82 -5.91
N LEU A 250 10.87 1.69 -7.00
CA LEU A 250 10.35 0.41 -7.48
C LEU A 250 11.38 -0.27 -8.38
N ALA A 251 11.55 -1.58 -8.23
CA ALA A 251 12.30 -2.35 -9.20
C ALA A 251 11.62 -2.25 -10.58
N PRO A 252 12.40 -2.34 -11.67
CA PRO A 252 11.86 -2.33 -13.02
C PRO A 252 10.71 -3.35 -13.18
N PRO A 253 9.67 -3.01 -13.96
CA PRO A 253 8.55 -3.91 -14.18
C PRO A 253 9.03 -5.20 -14.85
N GLU A 254 8.58 -6.36 -14.36
CA GLU A 254 8.91 -7.65 -15.00
C GLU A 254 8.17 -7.84 -16.32
N VAL A 255 7.06 -7.12 -16.50
CA VAL A 255 6.18 -7.20 -17.65
C VAL A 255 5.79 -5.79 -18.07
N SER A 256 5.92 -5.51 -19.36
CA SER A 256 5.39 -4.29 -19.96
C SER A 256 3.89 -4.42 -20.14
N ILE A 257 3.19 -3.36 -19.76
CA ILE A 257 1.79 -3.18 -20.09
C ILE A 257 1.64 -2.80 -21.57
N ASP A 258 0.64 -3.37 -22.24
CA ASP A 258 0.16 -2.88 -23.53
C ASP A 258 -0.69 -1.62 -23.33
N LEU A 259 -0.07 -0.46 -23.59
CA LEU A 259 -0.68 0.86 -23.40
C LEU A 259 -1.90 1.09 -24.29
N GLU A 260 -1.91 0.57 -25.52
CA GLU A 260 -3.03 0.77 -26.44
C GLU A 260 -4.24 -0.06 -26.03
N ALA A 261 -4.01 -1.33 -25.64
CA ALA A 261 -5.07 -2.17 -25.08
C ALA A 261 -5.67 -1.56 -23.80
N GLN A 262 -4.84 -0.94 -22.96
CA GLN A 262 -5.32 -0.26 -21.76
C GLN A 262 -6.08 1.03 -22.02
N LYS A 263 -5.64 1.86 -22.97
CA LYS A 263 -6.40 3.06 -23.36
C LYS A 263 -7.78 2.68 -23.89
N LEU A 264 -7.87 1.61 -24.68
CA LEU A 264 -9.16 1.10 -25.14
C LEU A 264 -10.03 0.67 -23.96
N LEU A 265 -9.45 -0.04 -22.98
CA LEU A 265 -10.18 -0.46 -21.79
C LEU A 265 -10.60 0.71 -20.90
N GLU A 266 -9.78 1.75 -20.77
CA GLU A 266 -10.14 2.98 -20.07
C GLU A 266 -11.30 3.71 -20.77
N ALA A 267 -11.30 3.74 -22.11
CA ALA A 267 -12.42 4.24 -22.88
C ALA A 267 -13.69 3.39 -22.68
N GLU A 268 -13.56 2.05 -22.64
CA GLU A 268 -14.68 1.15 -22.32
C GLU A 268 -15.22 1.37 -20.90
N MET A 269 -14.34 1.57 -19.90
CA MET A 269 -14.74 1.89 -18.53
C MET A 269 -15.46 3.23 -18.46
N ALA A 270 -14.98 4.26 -19.17
CA ALA A 270 -15.63 5.56 -19.25
C ALA A 270 -17.01 5.47 -19.92
N ALA A 271 -17.13 4.70 -21.00
CA ALA A 271 -18.40 4.44 -21.66
C ALA A 271 -19.38 3.66 -20.75
N ALA A 272 -18.90 2.65 -20.03
CA ALA A 272 -19.71 1.89 -19.07
C ALA A 272 -20.14 2.74 -17.86
N ALA A 273 -19.34 3.73 -17.46
CA ALA A 273 -19.71 4.67 -16.40
C ALA A 273 -20.86 5.60 -16.83
N ALA A 274 -20.99 5.90 -18.13
CA ALA A 274 -22.08 6.70 -18.69
C ALA A 274 -23.41 5.91 -18.84
N GLN A 275 -23.38 4.58 -18.79
CA GLN A 275 -24.58 3.75 -18.88
C GLN A 275 -25.32 3.67 -17.52
N PRO A 276 -26.65 3.55 -17.51
CA PRO A 276 -27.41 3.32 -16.27
C PRO A 276 -26.96 2.03 -15.59
N LEU A 277 -27.07 2.00 -14.26
CA LEU A 277 -26.74 0.79 -13.49
C LEU A 277 -27.82 -0.27 -13.74
N PRO A 278 -27.44 -1.55 -13.90
CA PRO A 278 -28.41 -2.63 -13.97
C PRO A 278 -29.18 -2.75 -12.65
N ASP A 279 -30.49 -3.00 -12.77
CA ASP A 279 -31.39 -3.22 -11.63
C ASP A 279 -30.92 -4.44 -10.80
N ASP A 280 -31.11 -4.37 -9.48
CA ASP A 280 -30.64 -5.40 -8.54
C ASP A 280 -31.33 -6.77 -8.70
N ASP A 281 -32.36 -6.84 -9.56
CA ASP A 281 -33.19 -8.03 -9.80
C ASP A 281 -32.59 -9.03 -10.82
N GLU A 282 -31.53 -8.65 -11.56
CA GLU A 282 -30.66 -9.63 -12.22
C GLU A 282 -29.73 -10.28 -11.18
N LYS A 283 -30.35 -11.03 -10.27
CA LYS A 283 -29.68 -11.95 -9.35
C LYS A 283 -28.87 -12.90 -10.23
N PHE A 284 -27.55 -12.69 -10.23
CA PHE A 284 -26.54 -13.49 -10.92
C PHE A 284 -26.83 -15.00 -10.78
N MET A 285 -27.59 -15.54 -11.72
CA MET A 285 -27.72 -16.98 -11.97
C MET A 285 -26.47 -17.49 -12.66
#